data_AF-A0A971W8C3-F1
#
_entry.id   AF-A0A971W8C3-F1
#
_cell.length_a   1.000
_cell.length_b   1.000
_cell.length_c   1.000
_cell.angle_alpha   90.00
_cell.angle_beta   90.00
_cell.angle_gamma   90.00
#
_symmetry.space_group_name_H-M   'P 1'
#
loop_
_entity.id
_entity.type
_entity.pdbx_description
1 polymer ?
#
loop_
_entity_poly.entity_id
_entity_poly.type
_entity_poly.pdbx_seq_one_letter_code
_entity_poly.pdbx_strand_id
1 'polypeptide(L)'
;MEERELTQEIIDEINKGIPFVDAKLYWKEGYGWTSQYWEKLYNSGWRMVESKEEPGTFLAVNEKGATILSADSKIALFKLLVNFMVGGG
;
A
#
# COMPACT_ATOMS: atom_id res chain seq x y z
N MET A 1 5.07 1.72 -16.98
CA MET A 1 6.25 1.38 -16.20
C MET A 1 5.91 0.08 -15.49
N GLU A 2 6.53 -1.03 -15.91
CA GLU A 2 6.25 -2.35 -15.35
C GLU A 2 6.56 -2.32 -13.84
N GLU A 3 5.54 -2.40 -12.99
CA GLU A 3 5.74 -2.90 -11.62
C GLU A 3 6.34 -4.29 -11.79
N ARG A 4 7.68 -4.39 -11.74
CA ARG A 4 8.39 -5.67 -11.66
C ARG A 4 7.62 -6.53 -10.66
N GLU A 5 7.12 -7.67 -11.12
CA GLU A 5 6.41 -8.63 -10.29
C GLU A 5 7.19 -8.78 -8.97
N LEU A 6 6.57 -8.36 -7.86
CA LEU A 6 7.20 -8.49 -6.55
C LEU A 6 7.35 -9.98 -6.31
N THR A 7 8.59 -10.47 -6.39
CA THR A 7 8.90 -11.87 -6.08
C THR A 7 8.59 -12.15 -4.62
N GLN A 8 8.35 -13.42 -4.29
CA GLN A 8 8.11 -13.84 -2.90
C GLN A 8 9.26 -13.41 -1.97
N GLU A 9 10.51 -13.48 -2.46
CA GLU A 9 11.69 -13.01 -1.72
C GLU A 9 11.59 -11.53 -1.34
N ILE A 10 11.16 -10.67 -2.27
CA ILE A 10 11.00 -9.23 -1.99
C ILE A 10 9.86 -9.00 -0.99
N ILE A 11 8.75 -9.74 -1.12
CA ILE A 11 7.65 -9.69 -0.16
C ILE A 11 8.13 -10.08 1.24
N ASP A 12 8.93 -11.13 1.35
CA ASP A 12 9.48 -11.60 2.64
C ASP A 12 10.42 -10.55 3.26
N GLU A 13 11.29 -9.93 2.46
CA GLU A 13 12.15 -8.83 2.94
C GLU A 13 11.34 -7.61 3.39
N ILE A 14 10.29 -7.22 2.66
CA ILE A 14 9.40 -6.14 3.06
C ILE A 14 8.71 -6.48 4.39
N ASN A 15 8.23 -7.71 4.54
CA ASN A 15 7.52 -8.18 5.72
C ASN A 15 8.37 -8.20 6.98
N LYS A 16 9.70 -8.29 6.89
CA LYS A 16 10.60 -8.16 8.05
C LYS A 16 10.49 -6.77 8.70
N GLY A 17 10.17 -5.73 7.91
CA GLY A 17 10.01 -4.37 8.38
C GLY A 17 8.59 -4.02 8.86
N ILE A 18 7.63 -4.96 8.75
CA ILE A 18 6.22 -4.74 9.12
C ILE A 18 5.93 -5.47 10.43
N PRO A 19 5.74 -4.75 11.55
CA PRO A 19 5.57 -5.38 12.85
C PRO A 19 4.19 -6.04 13.04
N PHE A 20 3.17 -5.64 12.29
CA PHE A 20 1.80 -6.14 12.43
C PHE A 20 1.49 -7.26 11.43
N VAL A 21 0.98 -8.38 11.92
CA VAL A 21 0.63 -9.54 11.09
C VAL A 21 -0.39 -9.17 10.01
N ASP A 22 -1.44 -8.42 10.35
CA ASP A 22 -2.49 -7.99 9.40
C ASP A 22 -1.95 -7.12 8.25
N ALA A 23 -0.83 -6.42 8.47
CA ALA A 23 -0.22 -5.55 7.47
C ALA A 23 0.84 -6.27 6.61
N LYS A 24 1.17 -7.54 6.92
CA LYS A 24 2.11 -8.30 6.11
C LYS A 24 1.53 -8.56 4.72
N LEU A 25 2.38 -8.36 3.72
CA LEU A 25 2.10 -8.57 2.33
C LEU A 25 2.05 -10.06 1.99
N TYR A 26 1.12 -10.43 1.11
CA TYR A 26 1.06 -11.73 0.44
C TYR A 26 0.61 -11.56 -1.00
N TRP A 27 0.91 -12.54 -1.84
CA TRP A 27 0.44 -12.57 -3.22
C TRP A 27 -0.99 -13.11 -3.30
N LYS A 28 -1.84 -12.44 -4.09
CA LYS A 28 -3.19 -12.85 -4.42
C LYS A 28 -3.34 -12.91 -5.93
N GLU A 29 -3.67 -14.09 -6.43
CA GLU A 29 -3.83 -14.34 -7.86
C GLU A 29 -4.86 -13.36 -8.48
N GLY A 30 -4.50 -12.77 -9.62
CA GLY A 30 -5.33 -11.77 -10.32
C GLY A 30 -5.37 -10.37 -9.67
N TYR A 31 -4.77 -10.19 -8.49
CA TYR A 31 -4.76 -8.92 -7.77
C TYR A 31 -3.33 -8.36 -7.55
N GLY A 32 -2.33 -9.23 -7.54
CA GLY A 32 -0.95 -8.90 -7.19
C GLY A 32 -0.70 -9.02 -5.69
N TRP A 33 0.22 -8.20 -5.17
CA TRP A 33 0.46 -8.15 -3.73
C TRP A 33 -0.68 -7.42 -3.00
N THR A 34 -0.99 -7.87 -1.78
CA THR A 34 -1.97 -7.22 -0.90
C THR A 34 -1.67 -7.57 0.55
N SER A 35 -2.43 -7.03 1.50
CA SER A 35 -2.43 -7.43 2.91
C SER A 35 -3.86 -7.42 3.45
N GLN A 36 -4.14 -8.12 4.54
CA GLN A 36 -5.47 -8.10 5.16
C GLN A 36 -5.87 -6.68 5.57
N TYR A 37 -4.89 -5.90 6.03
CA TYR A 37 -5.05 -4.50 6.35
C TYR A 37 -5.46 -3.67 5.12
N TRP A 38 -4.74 -3.82 4.01
CA TRP A 38 -5.08 -3.13 2.76
C TRP A 38 -6.44 -3.54 2.23
N GLU A 39 -6.80 -4.83 2.30
CA GLU A 39 -8.12 -5.31 1.89
C GLU A 39 -9.24 -4.66 2.71
N LYS A 40 -9.06 -4.49 4.03
CA LYS A 40 -10.04 -3.78 4.88
C LYS A 40 -10.22 -2.32 4.44
N LEU A 41 -9.13 -1.59 4.21
CA LEU A 41 -9.18 -0.20 3.74
C LEU A 41 -9.79 -0.09 2.34
N TYR A 42 -9.41 -0.98 1.43
CA TYR A 42 -9.97 -1.01 0.09
C TYR A 42 -11.48 -1.24 0.13
N ASN A 43 -11.95 -2.15 0.97
CA ASN A 43 -13.37 -2.42 1.18
C ASN A 43 -14.12 -1.24 1.83
N SER A 44 -13.45 -0.42 2.64
CA SER A 44 -14.05 0.81 3.20
C SER A 44 -14.06 1.99 2.21
N GLY A 45 -13.47 1.82 1.02
CA GLY A 45 -13.48 2.83 -0.05
C GLY A 45 -12.13 3.49 -0.32
N TRP A 46 -11.06 3.12 0.39
CA TRP A 46 -9.73 3.69 0.15
C TRP A 46 -9.13 3.21 -1.16
N ARG A 47 -8.33 4.05 -1.80
CA ARG A 47 -7.69 3.75 -3.08
C ARG A 47 -6.24 4.25 -3.10
N MET A 48 -5.37 3.49 -3.75
CA MET A 48 -4.04 3.96 -4.18
C MET A 48 -4.11 4.28 -5.65
N VAL A 49 -3.88 5.55 -6.00
CA VAL A 49 -3.98 6.04 -7.38
C VAL A 49 -2.74 6.83 -7.74
N GLU A 50 -2.34 6.81 -9.00
CA GLU A 50 -1.28 7.69 -9.49
C GLU A 50 -1.78 9.13 -9.57
N SER A 51 -0.94 10.09 -9.20
CA SER A 51 -1.23 11.51 -9.30
C SER A 51 -1.32 11.93 -10.76
N LYS A 52 -2.36 12.70 -11.08
CA LYS A 52 -2.53 13.29 -12.41
C LYS A 52 -1.67 14.55 -12.59
N GLU A 53 -1.32 15.20 -11.49
CA GLU A 53 -0.53 16.44 -11.48
C GLU A 53 0.97 16.13 -11.48
N GLU A 54 1.37 15.01 -10.86
CA GLU A 54 2.75 14.58 -10.74
C GLU A 54 2.89 13.10 -11.13
N PRO A 55 3.07 12.79 -12.44
CA PRO A 55 3.27 11.42 -12.90
C PRO A 55 4.45 10.74 -12.18
N GLY A 56 4.27 9.50 -11.75
CA GLY A 56 5.23 8.77 -10.90
C GLY A 56 5.00 8.92 -9.40
N THR A 57 4.18 9.87 -8.95
CA THR A 57 3.76 9.96 -7.54
C THR A 57 2.46 9.19 -7.34
N PHE A 58 2.41 8.31 -6.34
CA PHE A 58 1.22 7.58 -5.92
C PHE A 58 0.59 8.22 -4.68
N LEU A 59 -0.74 8.29 -4.66
CA LEU A 59 -1.55 8.92 -3.63
C LEU A 59 -2.40 7.88 -2.91
N ALA A 60 -2.45 7.95 -1.57
CA ALA A 60 -3.41 7.22 -0.76
C ALA A 60 -4.61 8.13 -0.52
N VAL A 61 -5.76 7.74 -1.08
CA VAL A 61 -7.01 8.50 -1.03
C VAL A 61 -7.99 7.74 -0.15
N ASN A 62 -8.57 8.43 0.84
CA ASN A 62 -9.54 7.83 1.75
C ASN A 62 -10.93 7.70 1.11
N GLU A 63 -11.89 7.16 1.87
CA GLU A 63 -13.26 6.93 1.42
C GLU A 63 -14.03 8.21 1.05
N LYS A 64 -13.55 9.38 1.50
CA LYS A 64 -14.12 10.70 1.20
C LYS A 64 -13.47 11.37 -0.02
N GLY A 65 -12.51 10.71 -0.66
CA GLY A 65 -11.75 11.29 -1.78
C GLY A 65 -10.63 12.22 -1.34
N ALA A 66 -10.30 12.30 -0.04
CA ALA A 66 -9.21 13.13 0.45
C ALA A 66 -7.88 12.38 0.37
N THR A 67 -6.86 13.03 -0.18
CA THR A 67 -5.48 12.54 -0.19
C THR A 67 -4.90 12.63 1.22
N ILE A 68 -4.41 11.51 1.74
CA ILE A 68 -3.84 11.40 3.10
C ILE A 68 -2.32 11.34 3.07
N LEU A 69 -1.76 10.55 2.13
CA LEU A 69 -0.33 10.36 1.96
C LEU A 69 0.02 10.31 0.47
N SER A 70 1.28 10.59 0.16
CA SER A 70 1.86 10.39 -1.17
C SER A 70 3.24 9.74 -1.06
N ALA A 71 3.65 9.01 -2.11
CA ALA A 71 4.98 8.41 -2.23
C ALA A 71 5.35 8.17 -3.69
N ASP A 72 6.60 7.82 -3.95
CA ASP A 72 7.16 7.50 -5.28
C ASP A 72 6.81 6.09 -5.81
N SER A 73 6.19 5.25 -4.97
CA SER A 73 5.74 3.90 -5.34
C SER A 73 4.60 3.43 -4.46
N LYS A 74 3.77 2.50 -4.96
CA LYS A 74 2.67 1.93 -4.17
C LYS A 74 3.16 1.21 -2.90
N ILE A 75 4.32 0.56 -2.94
CA ILE A 75 4.90 -0.11 -1.77
C ILE A 75 5.42 0.88 -0.74
N ALA A 76 6.11 1.95 -1.17
CA ALA A 76 6.53 3.01 -0.25
C ALA A 76 5.31 3.68 0.41
N LEU A 77 4.26 3.94 -0.38
CA LEU A 77 3.00 4.47 0.10
C LEU A 77 2.32 3.54 1.11
N PHE A 78 2.29 2.23 0.84
CA PHE A 78 1.75 1.24 1.77
C PHE A 78 2.51 1.21 3.10
N LYS A 79 3.86 1.23 3.07
CA LYS A 79 4.69 1.28 4.27
C LYS A 79 4.41 2.54 5.10
N LEU A 80 4.27 3.70 4.45
CA LEU A 80 3.91 4.95 5.11
C LEU A 80 2.52 4.86 5.75
N LEU A 81 1.55 4.27 5.04
CA LEU A 81 0.18 4.12 5.53
C LEU A 81 0.11 3.21 6.76
N VAL A 82 0.82 2.07 6.74
CA VAL A 82 0.92 1.17 7.89
C VAL A 82 1.53 1.90 9.08
N ASN A 83 2.61 2.67 8.89
CA ASN A 83 3.24 3.43 9.97
C ASN A 83 2.35 4.57 10.50
N PHE A 84 1.69 5.31 9.62
CA PHE A 84 0.81 6.44 9.97
C PHE A 84 -0.33 5.99 10.90
N MET A 85 -0.96 4.86 10.56
CA MET A 85 -2.12 4.33 11.29
C MET A 85 -1.73 3.67 12.61
N VAL A 86 -0.46 3.33 12.79
CA VAL A 86 0.10 2.78 14.03
C VAL A 86 0.54 3.90 14.98
N GLY A 87 1.09 4.99 14.43
CA GLY A 87 1.52 6.15 15.22
C GLY A 87 0.37 7.09 15.63
N GLY A 88 -0.83 6.90 15.08
CA GLY A 88 -2.01 7.75 15.30
C GLY A 88 -3.13 7.09 16.13
N GLY A 89 -2.78 6.36 17.20
CA GLY A 89 -3.71 5.83 18.20
C GLY A 89 -3.64 6.58 19.52
#